data_AF-A0A9Y2II69-F1
#
_entry.id   AF-A0A9Y2II69-F1
#
_cell.length_a   1.000
_cell.length_b   1.000
_cell.length_c   1.000
_cell.angle_alpha   90.00
_cell.angle_beta   90.00
_cell.angle_gamma   90.00
#
_symmetry.space_group_name_H-M   'P 1'
#
loop_
_entity.id
_entity.type
_entity.pdbx_description
1 polymer ?
#
loop_
_entity_poly.entity_id
_entity_poly.type
_entity_poly.pdbx_seq_one_letter_code
_entity_poly.pdbx_strand_id
1 'polypeptide(L)'
;MNAQTQNADGQPAENTAAGEDISSLRKEIDWLDAEILRLVKRRVEVSQTIGAARMAAGGTRIVYNREMDVLARYRELGPEGRQLAMALLNLGRGRLGR
;
A
#
# COMPACT_ATOMS: atom_id res chain seq x y z
N MET A 1 27.13 -44.68 -40.57
CA MET A 1 27.90 -44.38 -39.35
C MET A 1 28.72 -43.14 -39.63
N ASN A 2 28.43 -42.04 -38.92
CA ASN A 2 29.41 -41.16 -38.28
C ASN A 2 28.63 -40.05 -37.57
N ALA A 3 28.61 -40.19 -36.25
CA ALA A 3 28.15 -39.21 -35.27
C ALA A 3 29.25 -38.16 -35.03
N GLN A 4 28.93 -37.16 -34.18
CA GLN A 4 29.70 -35.97 -33.80
C GLN A 4 29.61 -34.84 -34.85
N THR A 5 29.16 -33.62 -34.55
CA THR A 5 29.21 -32.88 -33.28
C THR A 5 28.14 -31.77 -33.33
N GLN A 6 27.17 -31.77 -32.42
CA GLN A 6 26.40 -30.58 -32.11
C GLN A 6 26.91 -30.06 -30.78
N ASN A 7 27.84 -29.10 -30.86
CA ASN A 7 28.16 -28.25 -29.73
C ASN A 7 26.91 -27.42 -29.47
N ALA A 8 26.15 -27.82 -28.45
CA ALA A 8 25.17 -26.95 -27.83
C ALA A 8 25.96 -25.88 -27.06
N ASP A 9 26.42 -24.87 -27.79
CA ASP A 9 26.86 -23.62 -27.21
C ASP A 9 25.66 -23.06 -26.44
N GLY A 10 25.65 -23.33 -25.14
CA GLY A 10 24.82 -22.61 -24.20
C GLY A 10 25.27 -21.15 -24.27
N GLN A 11 24.61 -20.36 -25.11
CA GLN A 11 24.66 -18.92 -24.97
C GLN A 11 24.10 -18.60 -23.58
N PRO A 12 24.88 -18.05 -22.64
CA PRO A 12 24.27 -17.28 -21.58
C PRO A 12 23.56 -16.13 -22.29
N ALA A 13 22.24 -16.06 -22.14
CA ALA A 13 21.47 -14.89 -22.56
C ALA A 13 21.82 -13.72 -21.64
N GLU A 14 23.05 -13.22 -21.74
CA GLU A 14 23.43 -11.87 -21.36
C GLU A 14 22.86 -10.94 -22.43
N ASN A 15 21.55 -10.70 -22.36
CA ASN A 15 20.98 -9.51 -22.98
C ASN A 15 20.89 -8.42 -21.92
N THR A 16 22.04 -7.88 -21.59
CA THR A 16 22.22 -6.74 -20.70
C THR A 16 21.99 -5.46 -21.50
N ALA A 17 20.77 -4.90 -21.50
CA ALA A 17 20.51 -3.45 -21.53
C ALA A 17 19.00 -3.09 -21.60
N ALA A 18 18.62 -2.14 -20.73
CA ALA A 18 17.54 -1.16 -20.90
C ALA A 18 16.09 -1.50 -20.49
N GLY A 19 15.90 -2.30 -19.45
CA GLY A 19 14.68 -2.32 -18.65
C GLY A 19 15.06 -2.66 -17.22
N GLU A 20 14.49 -1.99 -16.22
CA GLU A 20 14.67 -2.43 -14.84
C GLU A 20 14.33 -3.93 -14.74
N ASP A 21 15.23 -4.71 -14.14
CA ASP A 21 15.00 -6.14 -13.94
C ASP A 21 13.70 -6.32 -13.16
N ILE A 22 12.80 -7.18 -13.65
CA ILE A 22 11.54 -7.50 -12.98
C ILE A 22 11.80 -7.93 -11.52
N SER A 23 12.93 -8.59 -11.25
CA SER A 23 13.35 -8.94 -9.89
C SER A 23 13.63 -7.71 -9.02
N SER A 24 14.32 -6.69 -9.54
CA SER A 24 14.58 -5.46 -8.79
C SER A 24 13.30 -4.66 -8.54
N LEU A 25 12.42 -4.55 -9.53
CA LEU A 25 11.12 -3.89 -9.38
C LEU A 25 10.24 -4.55 -8.31
N ARG A 26 10.24 -5.88 -8.23
CA ARG A 26 9.50 -6.60 -7.18
C ARG A 26 10.06 -6.33 -5.79
N LYS A 27 11.39 -6.28 -5.63
CA LYS A 27 12.01 -5.91 -4.35
C LYS A 27 11.66 -4.49 -3.94
N GLU A 28 11.55 -3.58 -4.90
CA GLU A 28 11.09 -2.21 -4.64
C GLU A 28 9.63 -2.19 -4.17
N ILE A 29 8.73 -2.94 -4.82
CA ILE A 29 7.34 -3.11 -4.35
C ILE A 29 7.31 -3.68 -2.92
N ASP A 30 8.07 -4.73 -2.64
CA ASP A 30 8.11 -5.35 -1.31
C ASP A 30 8.55 -4.33 -0.22
N TRP A 31 9.52 -3.49 -0.56
CA TRP A 31 9.97 -2.41 0.32
C TRP A 31 8.90 -1.31 0.50
N LEU A 32 8.26 -0.88 -0.59
CA LEU A 32 7.17 0.09 -0.55
C LEU A 32 5.99 -0.43 0.28
N ASP A 33 5.63 -1.70 0.13
CA ASP A 33 4.54 -2.33 0.88
C ASP A 33 4.86 -2.45 2.37
N ALA A 34 6.11 -2.74 2.73
CA ALA A 34 6.55 -2.72 4.12
C ALA A 34 6.40 -1.31 4.73
N GLU A 35 6.75 -0.27 3.97
CA GLU A 35 6.64 1.11 4.41
C GLU A 35 5.18 1.58 4.49
N ILE A 36 4.35 1.24 3.50
CA ILE A 36 2.91 1.48 3.52
C ILE A 36 2.30 0.82 4.76
N LEU A 37 2.62 -0.45 5.04
CA LEU A 37 2.10 -1.15 6.20
C LEU A 37 2.52 -0.48 7.51
N ARG A 38 3.79 -0.07 7.62
CA ARG A 38 4.31 0.66 8.79
C ARG A 38 3.55 1.98 9.01
N LEU A 39 3.36 2.75 7.94
CA LEU A 39 2.65 4.03 7.97
C LEU A 39 1.16 3.84 8.30
N VAL A 40 0.51 2.82 7.76
CA VAL A 40 -0.89 2.50 8.05
C VAL A 40 -1.08 2.13 9.52
N LYS A 41 -0.23 1.27 10.08
CA LYS A 41 -0.27 0.91 11.52
C LYS A 41 -0.17 2.16 12.38
N ARG A 42 0.81 3.03 12.10
CA ARG A 42 0.98 4.28 12.85
C ARG A 42 -0.22 5.21 12.70
N ARG A 43 -0.77 5.35 11.49
CA ARG A 43 -1.96 6.17 11.23
C ARG A 43 -3.17 5.67 12.03
N VAL A 44 -3.32 4.36 12.17
CA VAL A 44 -4.40 3.73 12.95
C VAL A 44 -4.26 4.05 14.43
N GLU A 45 -3.07 3.88 15.02
CA GLU A 45 -2.79 4.23 16.42
C GLU A 45 -3.11 5.70 16.73
N VAL A 46 -2.66 6.61 15.85
CA VAL A 46 -2.94 8.04 15.98
C VAL A 46 -4.43 8.31 15.89
N SER A 47 -5.14 7.69 14.94
CA SER A 47 -6.60 7.84 14.82
C SER A 47 -7.34 7.36 16.06
N GLN A 48 -6.91 6.24 16.65
CA GLN A 48 -7.52 5.69 17.87
C GLN A 48 -7.27 6.61 19.06
N THR A 49 -6.05 7.13 19.19
CA THR A 49 -5.66 8.09 20.24
C THR A 49 -6.51 9.36 20.16
N ILE A 50 -6.71 9.91 18.95
CA ILE A 50 -7.60 11.06 18.73
C ILE A 50 -9.04 10.71 19.13
N GLY A 51 -9.54 9.55 18.70
CA GLY A 51 -10.89 9.09 19.07
C GLY A 51 -11.08 8.98 20.59
N ALA A 52 -10.10 8.41 21.29
CA ALA A 52 -10.11 8.29 22.75
C ALA A 52 -10.11 9.66 23.44
N ALA A 53 -9.23 10.56 23.02
CA ALA A 53 -9.16 11.93 23.56
C ALA A 53 -10.48 12.69 23.38
N ARG A 54 -11.12 12.56 22.20
CA ARG A 54 -12.42 13.19 21.93
C ARG A 54 -13.52 12.65 22.83
N MET A 55 -13.58 11.33 23.03
CA MET A 55 -14.56 10.73 23.93
C MET A 55 -14.35 11.16 25.38
N ALA A 56 -13.09 11.23 25.83
CA ALA A 56 -12.75 11.72 27.17
C ALA A 56 -13.18 13.18 27.37
N ALA A 57 -13.17 14.00 26.32
CA ALA A 57 -13.66 15.37 26.32
C ALA A 57 -15.20 15.50 26.12
N GLY A 58 -15.96 14.40 26.16
CA GLY A 58 -17.42 14.41 25.96
C GLY A 58 -17.86 14.59 24.49
N GLY A 59 -16.92 14.58 23.55
CA GLY A 59 -17.19 14.68 22.12
C GLY A 59 -17.55 13.33 21.49
N THR A 60 -18.04 13.37 20.25
CA THR A 60 -18.30 12.16 19.47
C THR A 60 -17.00 11.43 19.15
N ARG A 61 -17.07 10.14 18.83
CA ARG A 61 -15.91 9.39 18.29
C ARG A 61 -15.59 9.79 16.84
N ILE A 62 -16.60 10.21 16.08
CA ILE A 62 -16.58 10.38 14.62
C ILE A 62 -16.88 11.85 14.27
N VAL A 63 -16.06 12.47 13.40
CA VAL A 63 -16.34 13.81 12.81
C VAL A 63 -16.52 13.65 11.32
N TYR A 64 -17.74 13.86 10.84
CA TYR A 64 -18.08 13.73 9.44
C TYR A 64 -17.21 14.60 8.52
N ASN A 65 -17.09 15.90 8.82
CA ASN A 65 -16.28 16.81 8.00
C ASN A 65 -14.82 16.35 7.89
N ARG A 66 -14.25 15.84 8.99
CA ARG A 66 -12.88 15.35 8.97
C ARG A 66 -12.70 14.10 8.12
N GLU A 67 -13.72 13.25 8.06
CA GLU A 67 -13.72 12.08 7.19
C GLU A 67 -13.84 12.47 5.72
N MET A 68 -14.64 13.49 5.43
CA MET A 68 -14.72 14.06 4.08
C MET A 68 -13.37 14.63 3.63
N ASP A 69 -12.60 15.28 4.51
CA ASP A 69 -11.23 15.73 4.19
C ASP A 69 -10.29 14.55 3.87
N VAL A 70 -10.43 13.43 4.60
CA VAL A 70 -9.65 12.22 4.31
C VAL A 70 -10.03 11.67 2.95
N LEU A 71 -11.32 11.54 2.66
CA LEU A 71 -11.80 11.05 1.36
C LEU A 71 -11.33 11.97 0.22
N ALA A 72 -11.35 13.28 0.43
CA ALA A 72 -10.89 14.27 -0.55
C ALA A 72 -9.40 14.11 -0.88
N ARG A 73 -8.55 13.94 0.14
CA ARG A 73 -7.09 13.75 -0.06
C ARG A 73 -6.76 12.54 -0.92
N TYR A 74 -7.48 11.44 -0.76
CA TYR A 74 -7.19 10.22 -1.52
C TYR A 74 -7.80 10.24 -2.94
N ARG A 75 -8.54 11.28 -3.34
CA ARG A 75 -9.06 11.39 -4.72
C ARG A 75 -7.96 11.47 -5.77
N GLU A 76 -6.74 11.87 -5.38
CA GLU A 76 -5.56 11.86 -6.26
C GLU A 76 -5.26 10.46 -6.82
N LEU A 77 -5.69 9.39 -6.14
CA LEU A 77 -5.55 8.00 -6.58
C LEU A 77 -6.75 7.50 -7.41
N GLY A 78 -7.63 8.39 -7.87
CA GLY A 78 -8.80 8.01 -8.66
C GLY A 78 -9.86 7.22 -7.90
N PRO A 79 -10.64 6.35 -8.58
CA PRO A 79 -11.72 5.56 -7.97
C PRO A 79 -11.29 4.69 -6.77
N GLU A 80 -10.09 4.12 -6.85
CA GLU A 80 -9.48 3.23 -5.86
C GLU A 80 -9.11 3.98 -4.58
N GLY A 81 -8.73 5.26 -4.71
CA GLY A 81 -8.41 6.13 -3.60
C GLY A 81 -9.53 6.26 -2.57
N ARG A 82 -10.79 6.29 -3.02
CA ARG A 82 -11.96 6.30 -2.12
C ARG A 82 -12.02 5.03 -1.28
N GLN A 83 -11.74 3.87 -1.87
CA GLN A 83 -11.77 2.59 -1.18
C GLN A 83 -10.64 2.50 -0.15
N LEU A 84 -9.44 2.94 -0.53
CA LEU A 84 -8.30 3.00 0.38
C LEU A 84 -8.56 3.93 1.57
N ALA A 85 -9.06 5.15 1.33
CA ALA A 85 -9.43 6.07 2.41
C ALA A 85 -10.49 5.47 3.34
N MET A 86 -11.49 4.79 2.79
CA MET A 86 -12.52 4.13 3.59
C MET A 86 -11.96 3.00 4.45
N ALA A 87 -11.05 2.19 3.91
CA ALA A 87 -10.36 1.15 4.68
C ALA A 87 -9.57 1.74 5.85
N LEU A 88 -8.82 2.82 5.61
CA LEU A 88 -8.02 3.50 6.64
C LEU A 88 -8.87 4.17 7.72
N LEU A 89 -10.03 4.73 7.35
CA LEU A 89 -11.01 5.24 8.32
C LEU A 89 -11.56 4.09 9.17
N ASN A 90 -11.98 2.99 8.56
CA ASN A 90 -12.53 1.84 9.28
C ASN A 90 -11.53 1.22 10.27
N LEU A 91 -10.25 1.11 9.90
CA LEU A 91 -9.20 0.60 10.79
C LEU A 91 -8.99 1.49 12.03
N GLY A 92 -9.08 2.82 11.88
CA GLY A 92 -8.81 3.77 12.96
C GLY A 92 -9.95 3.96 13.95
N ARG A 93 -11.19 4.09 13.47
CA ARG A 93 -12.36 4.47 14.29
C ARG A 93 -13.46 3.41 14.36
N GLY A 94 -13.30 2.30 13.63
CA GLY A 94 -14.34 1.30 13.44
C GLY A 94 -15.31 1.65 12.30
N ARG A 95 -16.22 0.72 12.01
CA ARG A 95 -17.23 0.86 10.95
C ARG A 95 -18.36 1.79 11.40
N LEU A 96 -18.90 2.59 10.48
CA LEU A 96 -20.13 3.35 10.72
C LEU A 96 -21.32 2.42 10.97
N GLY A 97 -22.14 2.71 11.98
CA GLY A 97 -23.42 2.04 12.20
C GLY A 97 -23.35 0.63 12.82
N ARG A 98 -22.29 0.33 13.59
CA ARG A 98 -22.30 -0.82 14.52
C ARG A 98 -22.60 -0.36 15.94
#